data_AF-A0AAV4KCX5-F1
#
_entry.id   AF-A0AAV4KCX5-F1
#
_cell.length_a   1.000
_cell.length_b   1.000
_cell.length_c   1.000
_cell.angle_alpha   90.00
_cell.angle_beta   90.00
_cell.angle_gamma   90.00
#
_symmetry.space_group_name_H-M   'P 1'
#
loop_
_entity.id
_entity.type
_entity.pdbx_description
1 polymer ?
#
loop_
_entity_poly.entity_id
_entity_poly.type
_entity_poly.pdbx_seq_one_letter_code
_entity_poly.pdbx_strand_id
1 'polypeptide(L)'
;MRGPRRLAALLLCAAAALFPTAVPAGAAAPPPVPGTLQGYDIGSVFSAGVSSGGYMATQLHVAYSGTFEGSAVFASGPYDCARGQLATALNACMDTVQNLQLTALEQATRDRSARGQIDPVENLAGDPVYAFSGSADTTVKRPVVDALSDYYGRFGARVHYDRSTAAGHAWITPLGPNSCGATQTPFLNKCGTDAEGALLGHLLGSVAAPGSGTGGSLIRFDQNAYAPGGSASAISMGAEGFAYVPRSCSDGARCRLLVALHGCKQGYTYQGFGTRFVEGAYLNEYADTNDMIVLYPQAAATGTLENPNGCWNWWGYLGDTAYARHGGKQIEAVMGMVRALRGTGTPPPSSDRTVLSSTDAEDGYVKAAADGSGAAVGTLEDLSGLALGRGTDGKVNRTVVSFDTSRIPAGREIARAWLTVTRSSGSGDPWASPAGNRLLVDVRTGCFGGCAVEPADWSAPASVAGGARIDAFSSGSAVSADLSAEAVAALNRGGTTQFRLGFASAPAGTAYLFVNRDTPVTLTVEYR
;
A
#
# COMPACT_ATOMS: atom_id res chain seq x y z
N MET A 1 61.06 35.74 50.08
CA MET A 1 59.99 36.72 49.78
C MET A 1 59.73 36.71 48.28
N ARG A 2 58.44 36.52 47.92
CA ARG A 2 57.75 36.72 46.64
C ARG A 2 58.60 37.06 45.37
N GLY A 3 58.74 36.04 44.52
CA GLY A 3 58.48 35.98 43.06
C GLY A 3 59.07 36.99 42.08
N PRO A 4 59.55 36.52 40.90
CA PRO A 4 59.56 37.32 39.68
C PRO A 4 58.49 36.82 38.70
N ARG A 5 57.53 37.70 38.37
CA ARG A 5 56.68 37.57 37.20
C ARG A 5 57.54 37.85 35.95
N ARG A 6 57.75 36.84 35.11
CA ARG A 6 58.22 37.02 33.74
C ARG A 6 57.05 36.76 32.79
N LEU A 7 56.60 37.82 32.10
CA LEU A 7 55.79 37.69 30.89
C LEU A 7 56.63 36.94 29.85
N ALA A 8 56.13 35.79 29.41
CA ALA A 8 56.57 35.16 28.18
C ALA A 8 55.37 35.16 27.22
N ALA A 9 55.48 35.96 26.17
CA ALA A 9 54.60 35.92 25.02
C ALA A 9 54.77 34.57 24.34
N LEU A 10 53.71 33.77 24.33
CA LEU A 10 53.58 32.57 23.51
C LEU A 10 52.68 32.91 22.32
N LEU A 11 53.32 33.07 21.17
CA LEU A 11 52.71 32.98 19.85
C LEU A 11 52.04 31.60 19.73
N LEU A 12 50.71 31.54 19.90
CA LEU A 12 49.94 30.41 19.40
C LEU A 12 49.78 30.59 17.89
N CYS A 13 50.53 29.81 17.12
CA CYS A 13 50.17 29.48 15.75
C CYS A 13 48.77 28.84 15.79
N ALA A 14 47.76 29.59 15.35
CA ALA A 14 46.45 29.03 15.05
C ALA A 14 46.59 28.12 13.82
N ALA A 15 46.90 26.85 14.06
CA ALA A 15 46.62 25.80 13.09
C ALA A 15 45.09 25.69 13.03
N ALA A 16 44.50 26.39 12.07
CA ALA A 16 43.13 26.14 11.66
C ALA A 16 43.08 24.70 11.14
N ALA A 17 42.71 23.77 12.01
CA ALA A 17 42.26 22.46 11.61
C ALA A 17 41.03 22.69 10.72
N LEU A 18 41.24 22.66 9.41
CA LEU A 18 40.20 22.49 8.41
C LEU A 18 39.58 21.11 8.67
N PHE A 19 38.65 21.04 9.61
CA PHE A 19 37.71 19.93 9.65
C PHE A 19 36.94 19.99 8.33
N PRO A 20 36.91 18.91 7.53
CA PRO A 20 36.02 18.86 6.39
C PRO A 20 34.60 18.96 6.95
N THR A 21 33.96 20.10 6.76
CA THR A 21 32.51 20.20 6.93
C THR A 21 31.92 19.29 5.85
N ALA A 22 31.54 18.08 6.22
CA ALA A 22 30.81 17.19 5.35
C ALA A 22 29.53 17.93 4.93
N VAL A 23 29.51 18.42 3.69
CA VAL A 23 28.28 18.84 3.03
C VAL A 23 27.41 17.59 3.01
N PRO A 24 26.17 17.61 3.54
CA PRO A 24 25.31 16.45 3.42
C PRO A 24 25.15 16.18 1.93
N ALA A 25 25.68 15.04 1.48
CA ALA A 25 25.45 14.55 0.13
C ALA A 25 23.94 14.53 -0.09
N GLY A 26 23.48 15.11 -1.20
CA GLY A 26 22.08 14.99 -1.61
C GLY A 26 21.77 13.52 -1.77
N ALA A 27 20.99 12.97 -0.84
CA ALA A 27 20.49 11.63 -0.90
C ALA A 27 19.40 11.54 -1.97
N ALA A 28 19.46 10.47 -2.76
CA ALA A 28 18.41 10.09 -3.69
C ALA A 28 18.23 8.57 -3.53
N ALA A 29 17.02 8.11 -3.21
CA ALA A 29 16.73 6.69 -3.40
C ALA A 29 16.87 6.37 -4.90
N PRO A 30 17.37 5.18 -5.28
CA PRO A 30 17.38 4.79 -6.68
C PRO A 30 15.94 4.78 -7.22
N PRO A 31 15.73 5.06 -8.53
CA PRO A 31 14.41 4.99 -9.12
C PRO A 31 13.75 3.63 -8.84
N PRO A 32 12.45 3.60 -8.51
CA PRO A 32 11.77 2.34 -8.24
C PRO A 32 11.79 1.41 -9.47
N VAL A 33 12.20 0.16 -9.26
CA VAL A 33 12.16 -0.89 -10.28
C VAL A 33 11.01 -1.86 -9.98
N PRO A 34 10.19 -2.27 -10.97
CA PRO A 34 9.17 -3.29 -10.77
C PRO A 34 9.78 -4.61 -10.30
N GLY A 35 9.16 -5.26 -9.31
CA GLY A 35 9.60 -6.57 -8.84
C GLY A 35 8.63 -7.19 -7.82
N THR A 36 9.05 -8.30 -7.23
CA THR A 36 8.33 -9.00 -6.15
C THR A 36 9.20 -9.05 -4.89
N LEU A 37 8.57 -9.21 -3.72
CA LEU A 37 9.34 -9.51 -2.51
C LEU A 37 9.84 -10.95 -2.60
N GLN A 38 11.14 -11.13 -2.43
CA GLN A 38 11.81 -12.43 -2.35
C GLN A 38 12.35 -12.66 -0.93
N GLY A 39 12.69 -13.90 -0.62
CA GLY A 39 13.27 -14.26 0.68
C GLY A 39 14.74 -13.86 0.79
N TYR A 40 15.11 -13.36 1.96
CA TYR A 40 16.47 -13.03 2.38
C TYR A 40 16.76 -13.67 3.75
N ASP A 41 18.03 -13.87 4.10
CA ASP A 41 18.41 -14.27 5.46
C ASP A 41 18.23 -13.09 6.41
N ILE A 42 17.04 -12.98 7.01
CA ILE A 42 16.69 -11.89 7.94
C ILE A 42 16.74 -12.40 9.37
N GLY A 43 17.74 -11.90 10.11
CA GLY A 43 18.00 -12.26 11.50
C GLY A 43 17.11 -11.54 12.50
N SER A 44 16.76 -10.27 12.24
CA SER A 44 15.98 -9.43 13.15
C SER A 44 15.02 -8.50 12.39
N VAL A 45 13.89 -8.17 13.02
CA VAL A 45 12.87 -7.29 12.43
C VAL A 45 12.50 -6.17 13.42
N PHE A 46 12.39 -4.96 12.91
CA PHE A 46 12.00 -3.77 13.67
C PHE A 46 10.90 -3.01 12.94
N SER A 47 10.11 -2.23 13.66
CA SER A 47 9.12 -1.31 13.07
C SER A 47 9.53 0.15 13.29
N ALA A 48 9.18 1.03 12.37
CA ALA A 48 9.29 2.46 12.55
C ALA A 48 8.13 3.20 11.89
N GLY A 49 7.75 4.36 12.41
CA GLY A 49 6.76 5.18 11.73
C GLY A 49 6.47 6.53 12.38
N VAL A 50 5.73 7.36 11.66
CA VAL A 50 5.27 8.68 12.13
C VAL A 50 3.75 8.77 12.13
N SER A 51 3.16 9.50 13.09
CA SER A 51 1.73 9.78 13.10
C SER A 51 0.91 8.48 13.12
N SER A 52 -0.06 8.30 12.22
CA SER A 52 -0.76 7.01 12.04
C SER A 52 0.16 5.83 11.75
N GLY A 53 1.28 6.06 11.05
CA GLY A 53 2.32 5.05 10.84
C GLY A 53 3.06 4.68 12.12
N GLY A 54 3.24 5.64 13.04
CA GLY A 54 3.80 5.38 14.38
C GLY A 54 2.84 4.59 15.27
N TYR A 55 1.53 4.86 15.16
CA TYR A 55 0.51 4.00 15.76
C TYR A 55 0.54 2.58 15.19
N MET A 56 0.63 2.43 13.87
CA MET A 56 0.73 1.11 13.24
C MET A 56 2.04 0.40 13.60
N ALA A 57 3.17 1.10 13.69
CA ALA A 57 4.45 0.54 14.15
C ALA A 57 4.34 -0.02 15.58
N THR A 58 3.64 0.71 16.46
CA THR A 58 3.31 0.26 17.82
C THR A 58 2.38 -0.95 17.81
N GLN A 59 1.35 -0.95 16.96
CA GLN A 59 0.45 -2.10 16.81
C GLN A 59 1.17 -3.35 16.33
N LEU A 60 2.06 -3.23 15.34
CA LEU A 60 2.87 -4.34 14.86
C LEU A 60 3.79 -4.88 15.95
N HIS A 61 4.50 -4.00 16.65
CA HIS A 61 5.42 -4.39 17.71
C HIS A 61 4.71 -5.10 18.86
N VAL A 62 3.57 -4.58 19.32
CA VAL A 62 2.80 -5.21 20.42
C VAL A 62 2.07 -6.46 19.97
N ALA A 63 1.43 -6.46 18.80
CA ALA A 63 0.66 -7.60 18.34
C ALA A 63 1.54 -8.79 17.97
N TYR A 64 2.69 -8.52 17.34
CA TYR A 64 3.63 -9.48 16.79
C TYR A 64 5.02 -9.38 17.44
N SER A 65 5.07 -9.23 18.77
CA SER A 65 6.31 -9.06 19.54
C SER A 65 7.25 -10.27 19.47
N GLY A 66 6.77 -11.46 19.07
CA GLY A 66 7.62 -12.60 18.74
C GLY A 66 8.33 -12.48 17.39
N THR A 67 7.96 -11.48 16.57
CA THR A 67 8.62 -11.16 15.29
C THR A 67 9.38 -9.85 15.35
N PHE A 68 8.80 -8.80 15.93
CA PHE A 68 9.44 -7.48 16.04
C PHE A 68 10.20 -7.36 17.34
N GLU A 69 11.51 -7.10 17.26
CA GLU A 69 12.44 -6.98 18.39
C GLU A 69 12.59 -5.52 18.87
N GLY A 70 11.71 -4.62 18.44
CA GLY A 70 11.79 -3.20 18.82
C GLY A 70 11.05 -2.27 17.85
N SER A 71 10.90 -1.01 18.26
CA SER A 71 10.13 -0.02 17.50
C SER A 71 10.64 1.42 17.64
N ALA A 72 10.56 2.20 16.57
CA ALA A 72 10.84 3.64 16.57
C ALA A 72 9.62 4.46 16.13
N VAL A 73 9.17 5.40 16.96
CA VAL A 73 7.87 6.05 16.81
C VAL A 73 7.97 7.57 16.95
N PHE A 74 7.51 8.27 15.92
CA PHE A 74 7.48 9.73 15.85
C PHE A 74 6.04 10.25 15.96
N ALA A 75 5.78 11.14 16.92
CA ALA A 75 4.51 11.84 17.02
C ALA A 75 3.28 10.91 16.98
N SER A 76 3.27 9.88 17.82
CA SER A 76 2.19 8.89 17.93
C SER A 76 1.88 8.56 19.40
N GLY A 77 1.02 7.57 19.66
CA GLY A 77 0.58 7.24 21.02
C GLY A 77 0.49 5.76 21.33
N PRO A 78 -0.02 5.41 22.54
CA PRO A 78 -0.10 4.04 23.04
C PRO A 78 -0.88 3.08 22.12
N TYR A 79 -0.55 1.80 22.23
CA TYR A 79 -1.29 0.71 21.59
C TYR A 79 -2.79 0.75 21.92
N ASP A 80 -3.61 0.51 20.90
CA ASP A 80 -5.09 0.48 20.98
C ASP A 80 -5.72 1.76 21.58
N CYS A 81 -5.01 2.90 21.57
CA CYS A 81 -5.47 4.13 22.23
C CYS A 81 -6.89 4.56 21.76
N ALA A 82 -7.16 4.47 20.46
CA ALA A 82 -8.45 4.84 19.89
C ALA A 82 -9.59 3.88 20.26
N ARG A 83 -9.30 2.64 20.66
CA ARG A 83 -10.29 1.61 21.04
C ARG A 83 -11.43 1.46 20.02
N GLY A 84 -11.08 1.49 18.74
CA GLY A 84 -12.04 1.38 17.63
C GLY A 84 -12.97 2.58 17.45
N GLN A 85 -12.64 3.75 18.02
CA GLN A 85 -13.51 4.94 18.02
C GLN A 85 -12.77 6.17 17.52
N LEU A 86 -13.23 6.72 16.40
CA LEU A 86 -12.67 7.96 15.82
C LEU A 86 -12.74 9.14 16.80
N ALA A 87 -13.81 9.26 17.58
CA ALA A 87 -13.92 10.33 18.58
C ALA A 87 -12.82 10.23 19.65
N THR A 88 -12.50 9.03 20.13
CA THR A 88 -11.39 8.81 21.07
C THR A 88 -10.04 9.06 20.38
N ALA A 89 -9.88 8.61 19.14
CA ALA A 89 -8.69 8.87 18.34
C ALA A 89 -8.35 10.37 18.29
N LEU A 90 -9.32 11.21 17.96
CA LEU A 90 -9.13 12.66 17.84
C LEU A 90 -8.91 13.35 19.20
N ASN A 91 -9.69 12.96 20.21
CA ASN A 91 -9.80 13.73 21.44
C ASN A 91 -8.86 13.28 22.57
N ALA A 92 -8.47 12.01 22.59
CA ALA A 92 -7.61 11.42 23.61
C ALA A 92 -6.22 11.02 23.09
N CYS A 93 -6.13 10.68 21.80
CA CYS A 93 -4.94 10.12 21.18
C CYS A 93 -4.26 11.09 20.19
N MET A 94 -4.75 12.32 20.05
CA MET A 94 -4.13 13.34 19.21
C MET A 94 -4.10 14.64 19.99
N ASP A 95 -5.30 15.09 20.37
CA ASP A 95 -5.48 16.10 21.41
C ASP A 95 -5.42 15.45 22.81
N THR A 96 -5.70 16.23 23.83
CA THR A 96 -5.70 15.88 25.25
C THR A 96 -6.98 16.36 25.94
N VAL A 97 -8.06 16.58 25.18
CA VAL A 97 -9.37 17.00 25.74
C VAL A 97 -10.09 15.84 26.46
N GLN A 98 -9.73 14.60 26.13
CA GLN A 98 -10.16 13.39 26.81
C GLN A 98 -8.95 12.67 27.40
N ASN A 99 -9.14 12.02 28.55
CA ASN A 99 -8.11 11.13 29.11
C ASN A 99 -8.03 9.84 28.29
N LEU A 100 -6.84 9.49 27.81
CA LEU A 100 -6.58 8.24 27.07
C LEU A 100 -6.67 6.96 27.93
N GLN A 101 -6.69 7.11 29.26
CA GLN A 101 -6.85 6.02 30.23
C GLN A 101 -5.71 4.99 30.17
N LEU A 102 -4.47 5.43 30.43
CA LEU A 102 -3.27 4.62 30.19
C LEU A 102 -3.29 3.26 30.91
N THR A 103 -3.69 3.24 32.18
CA THR A 103 -3.81 1.99 32.95
C THR A 103 -4.84 1.02 32.34
N ALA A 104 -5.92 1.54 31.74
CA ALA A 104 -6.89 0.70 31.05
C ALA A 104 -6.33 0.14 29.73
N LEU A 105 -5.53 0.92 29.00
CA LEU A 105 -4.84 0.45 27.79
C LEU A 105 -3.81 -0.65 28.11
N GLU A 106 -3.06 -0.47 29.20
CA GLU A 106 -2.13 -1.49 29.72
C GLU A 106 -2.88 -2.79 30.06
N GLN A 107 -3.95 -2.72 30.85
CA GLN A 107 -4.75 -3.89 31.21
C GLN A 107 -5.36 -4.56 29.97
N ALA A 108 -5.92 -3.79 29.04
CA ALA A 108 -6.50 -4.33 27.82
C ALA A 108 -5.45 -5.06 26.96
N THR A 109 -4.19 -4.60 26.96
CA THR A 109 -3.08 -5.28 26.28
C THR A 109 -2.80 -6.62 26.93
N ARG A 110 -2.62 -6.66 28.27
CA ARG A 110 -2.40 -7.91 29.02
C ARG A 110 -3.54 -8.91 28.80
N ASP A 111 -4.77 -8.43 28.83
CA ASP A 111 -5.97 -9.23 28.59
C ASP A 111 -6.02 -9.81 27.17
N ARG A 112 -5.63 -9.05 26.14
CA ARG A 112 -5.54 -9.53 24.75
C ARG A 112 -4.48 -10.61 24.61
N SER A 113 -3.32 -10.42 25.26
CA SER A 113 -2.21 -11.38 25.26
C SER A 113 -2.60 -12.68 25.96
N ALA A 114 -3.25 -12.60 27.13
CA ALA A 114 -3.76 -13.78 27.86
C ALA A 114 -4.80 -14.59 27.05
N ARG A 115 -5.49 -13.95 26.09
CA ARG A 115 -6.43 -14.61 25.16
C ARG A 115 -5.78 -15.10 23.85
N GLY A 116 -4.46 -14.94 23.69
CA GLY A 116 -3.73 -15.28 22.46
C GLY A 116 -4.13 -14.41 21.24
N GLN A 117 -4.72 -13.24 21.48
CA GLN A 117 -5.12 -12.31 20.43
C GLN A 117 -3.94 -11.47 19.91
N ILE A 118 -2.90 -11.36 20.73
CA ILE A 118 -1.59 -10.80 20.41
C ILE A 118 -0.54 -11.71 21.06
N ASP A 119 0.72 -11.54 20.68
CA ASP A 119 1.83 -12.24 21.30
C ASP A 119 1.98 -11.97 22.82
N PRO A 120 2.73 -12.81 23.56
CA PRO A 120 3.04 -12.61 24.97
C PRO A 120 3.60 -11.20 25.24
N VAL A 121 3.04 -10.49 26.22
CA VAL A 121 3.54 -9.15 26.61
C VAL A 121 4.94 -9.20 27.22
N GLU A 122 5.35 -10.37 27.70
CA GLU A 122 6.68 -10.64 28.23
C GLU A 122 7.77 -10.45 27.16
N ASN A 123 7.43 -10.62 25.88
CA ASN A 123 8.37 -10.38 24.78
C ASN A 123 8.83 -8.92 24.71
N LEU A 124 7.97 -7.98 25.12
CA LEU A 124 8.28 -6.53 25.09
C LEU A 124 9.34 -6.14 26.14
N ALA A 125 9.61 -7.01 27.12
CA ALA A 125 10.57 -6.71 28.17
C ALA A 125 12.01 -6.73 27.62
N GLY A 126 12.70 -5.60 27.74
CA GLY A 126 14.06 -5.43 27.23
C GLY A 126 14.14 -4.94 25.77
N ASP A 127 13.04 -4.96 25.02
CA ASP A 127 13.02 -4.48 23.64
C ASP A 127 13.37 -2.99 23.56
N PRO A 128 14.28 -2.58 22.66
CA PRO A 128 14.56 -1.18 22.43
C PRO A 128 13.37 -0.48 21.77
N VAL A 129 12.92 0.61 22.40
CA VAL A 129 11.91 1.50 21.84
C VAL A 129 12.45 2.92 21.77
N TYR A 130 12.46 3.51 20.58
CA TYR A 130 12.76 4.93 20.38
C TYR A 130 11.46 5.71 20.22
N ALA A 131 11.21 6.70 21.07
CA ALA A 131 10.06 7.59 20.95
C ALA A 131 10.54 9.02 20.64
N PHE A 132 9.77 9.75 19.85
CA PHE A 132 10.06 11.14 19.51
C PHE A 132 8.84 12.06 19.61
N SER A 133 9.00 13.24 20.23
CA SER A 133 8.01 14.33 20.17
C SER A 133 8.62 15.73 20.04
N GLY A 134 8.05 16.55 19.18
CA GLY A 134 8.42 17.95 19.04
C GLY A 134 7.60 18.87 19.95
N SER A 135 8.18 19.96 20.46
CA SER A 135 7.43 20.91 21.31
C SER A 135 6.44 21.77 20.54
N ALA A 136 6.54 21.83 19.21
CA ALA A 136 5.64 22.58 18.33
C ALA A 136 4.58 21.68 17.68
N ASP A 137 4.55 20.37 17.99
CA ASP A 137 3.52 19.47 17.51
C ASP A 137 2.19 19.74 18.21
N THR A 138 1.23 20.28 17.44
CA THR A 138 -0.14 20.54 17.86
C THR A 138 -1.14 19.53 17.31
N THR A 139 -0.69 18.53 16.56
CA THR A 139 -1.51 17.48 15.94
C THR A 139 -1.55 16.23 16.80
N VAL A 140 -0.39 15.68 17.17
CA VAL A 140 -0.27 14.66 18.22
C VAL A 140 0.51 15.30 19.35
N LYS A 141 -0.22 15.82 20.34
CA LYS A 141 0.38 16.62 21.41
C LYS A 141 1.34 15.77 22.23
N ARG A 142 2.44 16.37 22.67
CA ARG A 142 3.48 15.74 23.50
C ARG A 142 2.95 14.84 24.64
N PRO A 143 1.91 15.19 25.41
CA PRO A 143 1.40 14.31 26.46
C PRO A 143 0.93 12.93 25.96
N VAL A 144 0.53 12.81 24.70
CA VAL A 144 0.19 11.52 24.08
C VAL A 144 1.46 10.66 23.89
N VAL A 145 2.57 11.27 23.45
CA VAL A 145 3.86 10.58 23.30
C VAL A 145 4.50 10.30 24.67
N ASP A 146 4.31 11.19 25.65
CA ASP A 146 4.70 10.93 27.04
C ASP A 146 3.99 9.67 27.57
N ALA A 147 2.70 9.51 27.28
CA ALA A 147 1.95 8.32 27.64
C ALA A 147 2.39 7.06 26.87
N LEU A 148 2.85 7.19 25.62
CA LEU A 148 3.47 6.09 24.86
C LEU A 148 4.77 5.62 25.49
N SER A 149 5.61 6.57 25.92
CA SER A 149 6.85 6.26 26.65
C SER A 149 6.55 5.55 27.97
N ASP A 150 5.55 6.00 28.74
CA ASP A 150 5.13 5.32 29.98
C ASP A 150 4.54 3.93 29.66
N TYR A 151 3.65 3.82 28.66
CA TYR A 151 3.06 2.55 28.21
C TYR A 151 4.12 1.47 28.01
N TYR A 152 5.13 1.74 27.17
CA TYR A 152 6.22 0.78 26.91
C TYR A 152 7.06 0.50 28.16
N GLY A 153 7.34 1.51 28.98
CA GLY A 153 8.05 1.35 30.25
C GLY A 153 7.34 0.37 31.21
N ARG A 154 6.00 0.35 31.24
CA ARG A 154 5.22 -0.58 32.06
C ARG A 154 5.27 -2.03 31.59
N PHE A 155 5.70 -2.28 30.36
CA PHE A 155 6.00 -3.61 29.83
C PHE A 155 7.49 -3.97 29.92
N GLY A 156 8.33 -3.11 30.51
CA GLY A 156 9.75 -3.37 30.70
C GLY A 156 10.62 -3.11 29.48
N ALA A 157 10.10 -2.45 28.44
CA ALA A 157 10.89 -2.06 27.26
C ALA A 157 11.97 -1.02 27.63
N ARG A 158 13.08 -1.02 26.90
CA ARG A 158 14.15 -0.02 27.03
C ARG A 158 13.79 1.20 26.19
N VAL A 159 13.11 2.16 26.79
CA VAL A 159 12.64 3.36 26.09
C VAL A 159 13.72 4.46 26.06
N HIS A 160 14.09 4.91 24.86
CA HIS A 160 14.78 6.18 24.64
C HIS A 160 13.78 7.19 24.09
N TYR A 161 13.54 8.27 24.81
CA TYR A 161 12.55 9.28 24.41
C TYR A 161 13.22 10.63 24.14
N ASP A 162 13.34 10.96 22.86
CA ASP A 162 13.80 12.27 22.40
C ASP A 162 12.64 13.26 22.29
N ARG A 163 12.80 14.38 22.98
CA ARG A 163 11.85 15.49 22.99
C ARG A 163 12.56 16.85 23.01
N SER A 164 13.80 16.84 22.53
CA SER A 164 14.76 17.94 22.66
C SER A 164 14.52 19.08 21.67
N THR A 165 13.81 18.81 20.56
CA THR A 165 13.62 19.79 19.49
C THR A 165 12.23 20.44 19.52
N ALA A 166 12.14 21.60 18.89
CA ALA A 166 10.87 22.29 18.65
C ALA A 166 10.19 21.82 17.35
N ALA A 167 10.27 20.52 17.06
CA ALA A 167 9.68 19.97 15.85
C ALA A 167 8.15 20.16 15.82
N GLY A 168 7.60 20.38 14.63
CA GLY A 168 6.17 20.23 14.35
C GLY A 168 5.78 18.76 14.15
N HIS A 169 4.58 18.50 13.63
CA HIS A 169 4.09 17.15 13.36
C HIS A 169 4.68 16.60 12.05
N ALA A 170 5.79 15.87 12.15
CA ALA A 170 6.54 15.38 10.99
C ALA A 170 7.48 14.23 11.36
N TRP A 171 7.95 13.51 10.33
CA TRP A 171 9.16 12.69 10.44
C TRP A 171 10.37 13.62 10.45
N ILE A 172 11.30 13.41 11.38
CA ILE A 172 12.45 14.30 11.58
C ILE A 172 13.66 13.68 10.93
N THR A 173 14.25 14.38 9.96
CA THR A 173 15.25 13.82 9.05
C THR A 173 16.19 14.91 8.57
N PRO A 174 17.51 14.64 8.41
CA PRO A 174 18.44 15.57 7.77
C PRO A 174 18.05 16.01 6.35
N LEU A 175 17.26 15.20 5.64
CA LEU A 175 16.81 15.42 4.26
C LEU A 175 15.49 16.18 4.15
N GLY A 176 14.85 16.52 5.28
CA GLY A 176 13.55 17.17 5.29
C GLY A 176 13.56 18.53 4.59
N PRO A 177 12.64 18.82 3.65
CA PRO A 177 12.56 20.12 3.00
C PRO A 177 11.93 21.20 3.89
N ASN A 178 11.21 20.82 4.94
CA ASN A 178 10.57 21.76 5.85
C ASN A 178 11.48 22.19 7.00
N SER A 179 11.29 23.41 7.50
CA SER A 179 11.90 23.86 8.76
C SER A 179 11.37 23.05 9.95
N CYS A 180 12.19 22.89 11.00
CA CYS A 180 11.89 22.05 12.16
C CYS A 180 10.46 22.20 12.73
N GLY A 181 9.99 23.41 12.99
CA GLY A 181 8.68 23.67 13.63
C GLY A 181 7.45 23.56 12.71
N ALA A 182 7.62 23.20 11.43
CA ALA A 182 6.51 23.19 10.47
C ALA A 182 5.61 21.96 10.61
N THR A 183 4.32 22.12 10.35
CA THR A 183 3.35 21.01 10.24
C THR A 183 2.64 21.12 8.90
N GLN A 184 3.32 20.68 7.84
CA GLN A 184 2.83 20.80 6.46
C GLN A 184 3.44 19.73 5.55
N THR A 185 2.82 19.46 4.40
CA THR A 185 3.37 18.56 3.38
C THR A 185 4.80 18.98 2.98
N PRO A 186 5.76 18.04 2.82
CA PRO A 186 5.60 16.58 2.84
C PRO A 186 5.69 15.94 4.23
N PHE A 187 5.62 16.73 5.31
CA PHE A 187 5.75 16.27 6.70
C PHE A 187 7.08 15.56 6.98
N LEU A 188 8.16 16.12 6.40
CA LEU A 188 9.54 15.73 6.61
C LEU A 188 10.31 16.99 7.02
N ASN A 189 10.78 17.06 8.26
CA ASN A 189 11.33 18.28 8.82
C ASN A 189 12.82 18.15 9.15
N LYS A 190 13.59 19.17 8.79
CA LYS A 190 15.00 19.30 9.13
C LYS A 190 15.17 20.07 10.44
N CYS A 191 15.54 19.35 11.49
CA CYS A 191 15.74 19.89 12.84
C CYS A 191 17.20 20.09 13.26
N GLY A 192 18.16 19.84 12.35
CA GLY A 192 19.59 19.94 12.67
C GLY A 192 20.12 18.77 13.51
N THR A 193 19.35 17.69 13.61
CA THR A 193 19.69 16.43 14.26
C THR A 193 19.69 15.30 13.22
N ASP A 194 20.40 14.22 13.53
CA ASP A 194 20.32 12.95 12.81
C ASP A 194 19.47 11.98 13.65
N ALA A 195 18.15 12.03 13.43
CA ALA A 195 17.21 11.22 14.19
C ALA A 195 17.31 9.74 13.80
N GLU A 196 17.62 9.45 12.53
CA GLU A 196 17.81 8.09 12.02
C GLU A 196 19.04 7.42 12.64
N GLY A 197 20.16 8.13 12.77
CA GLY A 197 21.33 7.63 13.49
C GLY A 197 21.03 7.33 14.96
N ALA A 198 20.26 8.20 15.62
CA ALA A 198 19.86 8.02 17.01
C ALA A 198 18.90 6.84 17.20
N LEU A 199 17.86 6.74 16.36
CA LEU A 199 16.87 5.66 16.47
C LEU A 199 17.50 4.31 16.12
N LEU A 200 18.29 4.21 15.06
CA LEU A 200 18.92 2.96 14.64
C LEU A 200 20.02 2.56 15.63
N GLY A 201 20.79 3.51 16.15
CA GLY A 201 21.74 3.25 17.22
C GLY A 201 21.07 2.67 18.47
N HIS A 202 19.88 3.13 18.84
CA HIS A 202 19.12 2.59 19.96
C HIS A 202 18.55 1.20 19.69
N LEU A 203 17.96 0.99 18.50
CA LEU A 203 17.38 -0.30 18.11
C LEU A 203 18.44 -1.39 17.92
N LEU A 204 19.55 -1.06 17.27
CA LEU A 204 20.59 -2.02 16.85
C LEU A 204 21.77 -2.10 17.83
N GLY A 205 21.81 -1.21 18.84
CA GLY A 205 22.91 -1.03 19.78
C GLY A 205 24.05 -0.16 19.23
N SER A 206 24.34 -0.25 17.93
CA SER A 206 25.26 0.62 17.21
C SER A 206 24.91 0.65 15.72
N VAL A 207 25.19 1.75 15.05
CA VAL A 207 24.97 1.91 13.61
C VAL A 207 26.21 2.54 12.95
N ALA A 208 26.60 2.04 11.79
CA ALA A 208 27.64 2.64 10.97
C ALA A 208 27.15 3.96 10.35
N ALA A 209 28.08 4.85 10.01
CA ALA A 209 27.74 6.11 9.35
C ALA A 209 26.95 5.87 8.04
N PRO A 210 26.04 6.79 7.67
CA PRO A 210 25.19 6.63 6.50
C PRO A 210 26.01 6.65 5.21
N GLY A 211 25.58 5.82 4.25
CA GLY A 211 26.09 5.75 2.88
C GLY A 211 25.43 6.78 1.94
N SER A 212 25.34 6.44 0.66
CA SER A 212 24.76 7.33 -0.36
C SER A 212 23.25 7.20 -0.53
N GLY A 213 22.64 6.12 -0.03
CA GLY A 213 21.23 5.79 -0.25
C GLY A 213 20.94 5.17 -1.63
N THR A 214 22.02 4.85 -2.37
CA THR A 214 21.99 4.32 -3.74
C THR A 214 22.79 3.01 -3.89
N GLY A 215 23.25 2.43 -2.77
CA GLY A 215 24.00 1.17 -2.75
C GLY A 215 23.17 -0.07 -3.09
N GLY A 216 21.85 0.07 -3.21
CA GLY A 216 20.89 -1.02 -3.44
C GLY A 216 19.87 -0.75 -4.55
N SER A 217 18.78 -1.52 -4.52
CA SER A 217 17.65 -1.40 -5.42
C SER A 217 16.38 -1.05 -4.64
N LEU A 218 15.60 -0.10 -5.17
CA LEU A 218 14.26 0.21 -4.65
C LEU A 218 13.22 -0.61 -5.42
N ILE A 219 12.79 -1.72 -4.84
CA ILE A 219 11.82 -2.61 -5.46
C ILE A 219 10.41 -2.04 -5.25
N ARG A 220 9.64 -1.86 -6.32
CA ARG A 220 8.20 -1.58 -6.29
C ARG A 220 7.43 -2.86 -6.54
N PHE A 221 6.61 -3.28 -5.57
CA PHE A 221 5.86 -4.54 -5.59
C PHE A 221 4.35 -4.32 -5.42
N ASP A 222 3.55 -5.34 -5.75
CA ASP A 222 2.09 -5.31 -5.62
C ASP A 222 1.63 -5.78 -4.22
N GLN A 223 1.01 -4.89 -3.45
CA GLN A 223 0.48 -5.18 -2.12
C GLN A 223 -0.78 -6.04 -2.14
N ASN A 224 -1.49 -6.17 -3.28
CA ASN A 224 -2.64 -7.06 -3.39
C ASN A 224 -2.26 -8.52 -3.11
N ALA A 225 -1.02 -8.91 -3.44
CA ALA A 225 -0.49 -10.23 -3.14
C ALA A 225 -0.44 -10.55 -1.63
N TYR A 226 -0.45 -9.53 -0.77
CA TYR A 226 -0.33 -9.68 0.68
C TYR A 226 -1.60 -9.26 1.42
N ALA A 227 -2.49 -8.50 0.78
CA ALA A 227 -3.74 -8.08 1.39
C ALA A 227 -4.68 -9.28 1.63
N PRO A 228 -5.27 -9.43 2.83
CA PRO A 228 -6.33 -10.41 3.07
C PRO A 228 -7.47 -10.25 2.06
N GLY A 229 -7.81 -11.33 1.36
CA GLY A 229 -8.82 -11.31 0.29
C GLY A 229 -8.30 -10.81 -1.07
N GLY A 230 -6.99 -10.56 -1.22
CA GLY A 230 -6.37 -10.22 -2.51
C GLY A 230 -6.63 -8.80 -3.00
N SER A 231 -7.11 -7.91 -2.13
CA SER A 231 -7.41 -6.51 -2.48
C SER A 231 -6.88 -5.56 -1.42
N ALA A 232 -5.83 -4.81 -1.76
CA ALA A 232 -5.26 -3.78 -0.90
C ALA A 232 -6.22 -2.59 -0.73
N SER A 233 -6.95 -2.22 -1.79
CA SER A 233 -7.93 -1.13 -1.74
C SER A 233 -9.08 -1.42 -0.77
N ALA A 234 -9.53 -2.67 -0.67
CA ALA A 234 -10.57 -3.10 0.27
C ALA A 234 -10.19 -2.89 1.75
N ILE A 235 -8.91 -2.65 2.04
CA ILE A 235 -8.36 -2.45 3.38
C ILE A 235 -7.66 -1.11 3.52
N SER A 236 -7.96 -0.14 2.65
CA SER A 236 -7.36 1.21 2.66
C SER A 236 -5.84 1.21 2.46
N MET A 237 -5.31 0.28 1.68
CA MET A 237 -3.91 0.24 1.25
C MET A 237 -3.79 0.49 -0.25
N GLY A 238 -2.66 1.06 -0.67
CA GLY A 238 -2.34 1.27 -2.09
C GLY A 238 -2.05 -0.05 -2.79
N ALA A 239 -2.09 -0.09 -4.13
CA ALA A 239 -1.65 -1.27 -4.88
C ALA A 239 -0.13 -1.43 -4.80
N GLU A 240 0.62 -0.33 -4.73
CA GLU A 240 2.08 -0.32 -4.71
C GLU A 240 2.63 -0.35 -3.28
N GLY A 241 3.67 -1.15 -3.07
CA GLY A 241 4.55 -1.11 -1.91
C GLY A 241 6.00 -0.99 -2.36
N PHE A 242 6.90 -0.57 -1.45
CA PHE A 242 8.31 -0.43 -1.79
C PHE A 242 9.22 -1.17 -0.80
N ALA A 243 10.34 -1.70 -1.27
CA ALA A 243 11.39 -2.27 -0.42
C ALA A 243 12.76 -1.83 -0.94
N TYR A 244 13.53 -1.14 -0.10
CA TYR A 244 14.92 -0.85 -0.38
C TYR A 244 15.80 -2.02 0.06
N VAL A 245 16.52 -2.61 -0.89
CA VAL A 245 17.38 -3.77 -0.65
C VAL A 245 18.82 -3.40 -0.99
N PRO A 246 19.70 -3.24 0.01
CA PRO A 246 21.13 -3.04 -0.20
C PRO A 246 21.78 -4.21 -0.93
N ARG A 247 22.86 -3.95 -1.67
CA ARG A 247 23.59 -4.99 -2.40
C ARG A 247 24.10 -6.12 -1.49
N SER A 248 24.52 -5.82 -0.27
CA SER A 248 24.97 -6.86 0.66
C SER A 248 23.88 -7.90 0.96
N CYS A 249 22.62 -7.46 1.13
CA CYS A 249 21.50 -8.36 1.34
C CYS A 249 21.16 -9.17 0.09
N SER A 250 21.25 -8.58 -1.10
CA SER A 250 21.06 -9.34 -2.35
C SER A 250 22.18 -10.36 -2.61
N ASP A 251 23.38 -10.09 -2.09
CA ASP A 251 24.54 -10.98 -2.21
C ASP A 251 24.55 -12.09 -1.14
N GLY A 252 23.51 -12.16 -0.29
CA GLY A 252 23.30 -13.25 0.67
C GLY A 252 23.84 -12.98 2.07
N ALA A 253 24.16 -11.73 2.43
CA ALA A 253 24.45 -11.38 3.81
C ALA A 253 23.23 -11.64 4.73
N ARG A 254 23.51 -11.94 6.00
CA ARG A 254 22.47 -11.97 7.04
C ARG A 254 22.07 -10.54 7.38
N CYS A 255 20.85 -10.16 7.01
CA CYS A 255 20.35 -8.81 7.12
C CYS A 255 19.34 -8.63 8.25
N ARG A 256 19.04 -7.36 8.53
CA ARG A 256 17.94 -6.90 9.38
C ARG A 256 16.82 -6.37 8.49
N LEU A 257 15.62 -6.29 9.03
CA LEU A 257 14.47 -5.67 8.38
C LEU A 257 13.91 -4.54 9.22
N LEU A 258 13.78 -3.35 8.64
CA LEU A 258 13.03 -2.25 9.21
C LEU A 258 11.75 -2.02 8.40
N VAL A 259 10.60 -2.12 9.04
CA VAL A 259 9.31 -1.78 8.42
C VAL A 259 9.00 -0.32 8.72
N ALA A 260 9.17 0.56 7.74
CA ALA A 260 9.00 2.01 7.86
C ALA A 260 7.65 2.48 7.32
N LEU A 261 6.81 3.02 8.22
CA LEU A 261 5.41 3.34 7.97
C LEU A 261 5.20 4.86 7.94
N HIS A 262 4.80 5.36 6.77
CA HIS A 262 4.48 6.77 6.57
C HIS A 262 3.25 7.21 7.39
N GLY A 263 3.11 8.51 7.63
CA GLY A 263 1.94 9.09 8.30
C GLY A 263 0.74 9.32 7.38
N CYS A 264 -0.31 9.92 7.95
CA CYS A 264 -1.44 10.40 7.14
C CYS A 264 -0.95 11.38 6.07
N LYS A 265 -1.57 11.37 4.89
CA LYS A 265 -1.25 12.27 3.76
C LYS A 265 0.15 12.07 3.14
N GLN A 266 0.82 10.96 3.49
CA GLN A 266 2.16 10.62 3.02
C GLN A 266 2.22 9.31 2.22
N GLY A 267 1.06 8.71 1.92
CA GLY A 267 1.01 7.50 1.07
C GLY A 267 1.32 7.83 -0.38
N TYR A 268 1.93 6.89 -1.10
CA TYR A 268 2.42 7.05 -2.47
C TYR A 268 1.42 7.74 -3.43
N THR A 269 0.15 7.33 -3.40
CA THR A 269 -0.90 7.85 -4.29
C THR A 269 -1.60 9.10 -3.76
N TYR A 270 -1.30 9.55 -2.53
CA TYR A 270 -1.98 10.66 -1.91
C TYR A 270 -1.59 11.99 -2.57
N GLN A 271 -2.45 12.54 -3.42
CA GLN A 271 -2.29 13.89 -4.01
C GLN A 271 -0.89 14.14 -4.64
N GLY A 272 -0.33 13.14 -5.32
CA GLY A 272 0.99 13.23 -5.95
C GLY A 272 2.17 13.22 -4.97
N PHE A 273 1.98 12.72 -3.74
CA PHE A 273 3.06 12.59 -2.75
C PHE A 273 4.22 11.73 -3.26
N GLY A 274 3.93 10.64 -3.97
CA GLY A 274 4.95 9.79 -4.59
C GLY A 274 5.90 9.17 -3.57
N THR A 275 7.17 9.06 -3.94
CA THR A 275 8.23 8.40 -3.15
C THR A 275 8.87 9.32 -2.10
N ARG A 276 8.29 10.48 -1.78
CA ARG A 276 8.94 11.47 -0.89
C ARG A 276 9.30 10.93 0.49
N PHE A 277 8.47 10.09 1.10
CA PHE A 277 8.81 9.46 2.38
C PHE A 277 9.94 8.43 2.22
N VAL A 278 9.89 7.63 1.16
CA VAL A 278 10.92 6.62 0.83
C VAL A 278 12.28 7.28 0.59
N GLU A 279 12.30 8.41 -0.11
CA GLU A 279 13.52 9.16 -0.45
C GLU A 279 14.02 10.05 0.70
N GLY A 280 13.10 10.62 1.47
CA GLY A 280 13.42 11.68 2.44
C GLY A 280 13.52 11.20 3.89
N ALA A 281 13.16 9.96 4.22
CA ALA A 281 13.24 9.46 5.59
C ALA A 281 14.67 9.22 6.10
N TYR A 282 15.69 9.31 5.25
CA TYR A 282 17.10 9.07 5.56
C TYR A 282 17.43 7.65 6.06
N LEU A 283 16.56 6.68 5.75
CA LEU A 283 16.71 5.28 6.17
C LEU A 283 17.50 4.43 5.17
N ASN A 284 17.44 4.75 3.87
CA ASN A 284 18.13 3.99 2.82
C ASN A 284 19.66 4.17 2.91
N GLU A 285 20.08 5.36 3.34
CA GLU A 285 21.47 5.73 3.54
C GLU A 285 22.08 4.92 4.68
N TYR A 286 21.31 4.71 5.75
CA TYR A 286 21.71 3.80 6.82
C TYR A 286 21.60 2.33 6.41
N ALA A 287 20.62 1.97 5.59
CA ALA A 287 20.47 0.62 5.06
C ALA A 287 21.71 0.15 4.29
N ASP A 288 22.31 1.04 3.48
CA ASP A 288 23.51 0.76 2.68
C ASP A 288 24.72 0.26 3.48
N THR A 289 24.84 0.66 4.74
CA THR A 289 26.05 0.44 5.55
C THR A 289 25.81 -0.48 6.75
N ASN A 290 24.59 -1.01 6.92
CA ASN A 290 24.20 -1.74 8.12
C ASN A 290 23.47 -3.08 7.86
N ASP A 291 23.59 -3.63 6.65
CA ASP A 291 22.95 -4.88 6.23
C ASP A 291 21.46 -4.89 6.61
N MET A 292 20.74 -3.86 6.20
CA MET A 292 19.36 -3.63 6.60
C MET A 292 18.49 -3.39 5.38
N ILE A 293 17.45 -4.20 5.21
CA ILE A 293 16.39 -3.96 4.25
C ILE A 293 15.38 -3.00 4.88
N VAL A 294 14.88 -2.04 4.11
CA VAL A 294 13.79 -1.16 4.56
C VAL A 294 12.54 -1.43 3.73
N LEU A 295 11.48 -1.92 4.38
CA LEU A 295 10.17 -2.14 3.79
C LEU A 295 9.30 -0.89 4.03
N TYR A 296 8.67 -0.38 2.97
CA TYR A 296 7.78 0.77 2.97
C TYR A 296 6.38 0.40 2.45
N PRO A 297 5.54 -0.24 3.27
CA PRO A 297 4.15 -0.48 2.92
C PRO A 297 3.42 0.86 2.71
N GLN A 298 2.39 0.89 1.86
CA GLN A 298 1.64 2.09 1.53
C GLN A 298 0.17 1.98 1.93
N ALA A 299 -0.28 2.82 2.86
CA ALA A 299 -1.69 3.08 3.08
C ALA A 299 -2.22 4.03 1.98
N ALA A 300 -3.52 3.97 1.72
CA ALA A 300 -4.19 4.80 0.72
C ALA A 300 -5.49 5.39 1.29
N ALA A 301 -5.87 6.56 0.77
CA ALA A 301 -7.13 7.19 1.15
C ALA A 301 -8.33 6.39 0.63
N THR A 302 -9.40 6.33 1.42
CA THR A 302 -10.68 5.80 0.97
C THR A 302 -11.44 6.86 0.19
N GLY A 303 -12.26 6.43 -0.79
CA GLY A 303 -13.26 7.30 -1.42
C GLY A 303 -14.41 7.70 -0.46
N THR A 304 -14.56 6.99 0.66
CA THR A 304 -15.49 7.33 1.75
C THR A 304 -14.83 8.24 2.79
N LEU A 305 -15.64 8.82 3.68
CA LEU A 305 -15.14 9.65 4.80
C LEU A 305 -14.47 8.85 5.93
N GLU A 306 -14.35 7.53 5.80
CA GLU A 306 -13.78 6.70 6.86
C GLU A 306 -12.27 6.92 7.04
N ASN A 307 -11.52 7.07 5.94
CA ASN A 307 -10.08 7.38 5.95
C ASN A 307 -9.66 8.25 4.75
N PRO A 308 -10.15 9.50 4.64
CA PRO A 308 -9.88 10.38 3.50
C PRO A 308 -8.41 10.86 3.43
N ASN A 309 -7.65 10.70 4.52
CA ASN A 309 -6.25 11.13 4.61
C ASN A 309 -5.25 10.00 4.33
N GLY A 310 -5.70 8.79 4.01
CA GLY A 310 -4.81 7.65 3.75
C GLY A 310 -3.92 7.29 4.94
N CYS A 311 -4.46 7.37 6.15
CA CYS A 311 -3.79 6.95 7.37
C CYS A 311 -3.80 5.42 7.51
N TRP A 312 -2.86 4.88 8.27
CA TRP A 312 -2.96 3.49 8.73
C TRP A 312 -4.17 3.27 9.65
N ASN A 313 -4.68 2.04 9.73
CA ASN A 313 -5.82 1.69 10.56
C ASN A 313 -5.40 1.58 12.02
N TRP A 314 -5.61 2.68 12.75
CA TRP A 314 -5.37 2.76 14.20
C TRP A 314 -6.63 3.13 14.99
N TRP A 315 -7.80 3.19 14.34
CA TRP A 315 -9.09 3.47 14.98
C TRP A 315 -10.24 2.57 14.52
N GLY A 316 -9.96 1.46 13.82
CA GLY A 316 -10.95 0.43 13.49
C GLY A 316 -11.91 0.78 12.35
N TYR A 317 -11.47 1.57 11.36
CA TYR A 317 -12.30 1.90 10.20
C TYR A 317 -12.58 0.68 9.29
N LEU A 318 -13.50 0.82 8.34
CA LEU A 318 -13.91 -0.22 7.39
C LEU A 318 -14.40 -1.51 8.07
N GLY A 319 -14.99 -1.36 9.25
CA GLY A 319 -15.53 -2.46 10.06
C GLY A 319 -14.47 -3.43 10.61
N ASP A 320 -13.18 -3.08 10.56
CA ASP A 320 -12.12 -3.94 11.05
C ASP A 320 -11.98 -3.86 12.57
N THR A 321 -12.73 -4.70 13.27
CA THR A 321 -12.68 -4.83 14.74
C THR A 321 -11.39 -5.49 15.26
N ALA A 322 -10.56 -6.04 14.37
CA ALA A 322 -9.29 -6.68 14.72
C ALA A 322 -8.07 -5.79 14.40
N TYR A 323 -8.27 -4.54 13.96
CA TYR A 323 -7.23 -3.64 13.41
C TYR A 323 -5.90 -3.56 14.18
N ALA A 324 -5.91 -3.75 15.51
CA ALA A 324 -4.73 -3.67 16.37
C ALA A 324 -4.15 -5.04 16.79
N ARG A 325 -4.71 -6.17 16.36
CA ARG A 325 -4.35 -7.51 16.88
C ARG A 325 -4.20 -8.55 15.75
N HIS A 326 -3.89 -9.80 16.09
CA HIS A 326 -3.90 -10.92 15.14
C HIS A 326 -5.23 -10.96 14.36
N GLY A 327 -5.14 -11.08 13.03
CA GLY A 327 -6.27 -11.04 12.12
C GLY A 327 -6.72 -9.64 11.68
N GLY A 328 -6.11 -8.57 12.20
CA GLY A 328 -6.33 -7.21 11.71
C GLY A 328 -5.83 -7.04 10.27
N LYS A 329 -6.64 -6.47 9.39
CA LYS A 329 -6.44 -6.64 7.93
C LYS A 329 -5.14 -5.99 7.43
N GLN A 330 -4.84 -4.77 7.86
CA GLN A 330 -3.60 -4.10 7.47
C GLN A 330 -2.37 -4.69 8.16
N ILE A 331 -2.51 -5.10 9.43
CA ILE A 331 -1.44 -5.78 10.16
C ILE A 331 -1.07 -7.09 9.43
N GLU A 332 -2.06 -7.91 9.06
CA GLU A 332 -1.80 -9.15 8.34
C GLU A 332 -1.19 -8.92 6.95
N ALA A 333 -1.58 -7.84 6.26
CA ALA A 333 -0.98 -7.48 4.99
C ALA A 333 0.52 -7.16 5.15
N VAL A 334 0.87 -6.33 6.13
CA VAL A 334 2.27 -6.01 6.43
C VAL A 334 3.03 -7.26 6.90
N MET A 335 2.43 -8.10 7.73
CA MET A 335 3.05 -9.36 8.16
C MET A 335 3.23 -10.34 7.00
N GLY A 336 2.35 -10.35 6.01
CA GLY A 336 2.53 -11.08 4.75
C GLY A 336 3.80 -10.64 4.01
N MET A 337 4.03 -9.32 3.92
CA MET A 337 5.25 -8.76 3.32
C MET A 337 6.51 -9.12 4.12
N VAL A 338 6.45 -9.03 5.46
CA VAL A 338 7.55 -9.44 6.35
C VAL A 338 7.88 -10.92 6.16
N ARG A 339 6.88 -11.80 6.16
CA ARG A 339 7.07 -13.25 5.96
C ARG A 339 7.66 -13.56 4.59
N ALA A 340 7.25 -12.85 3.53
CA ALA A 340 7.81 -12.99 2.19
C ALA A 340 9.30 -12.61 2.16
N LEU A 341 9.66 -11.47 2.78
CA LEU A 341 11.06 -11.03 2.88
C LEU A 341 11.93 -11.96 3.72
N ARG A 342 11.38 -12.63 4.74
CA ARG A 342 12.12 -13.59 5.57
C ARG A 342 12.27 -14.97 4.92
N GLY A 343 11.59 -15.24 3.81
CA GLY A 343 11.49 -16.57 3.22
C GLY A 343 10.80 -17.62 4.12
N THR A 344 10.20 -17.20 5.25
CA THR A 344 9.51 -18.06 6.21
C THR A 344 8.00 -18.06 6.02
N GLY A 345 7.47 -17.13 5.22
CA GLY A 345 6.23 -17.40 4.52
C GLY A 345 6.55 -18.36 3.39
N THR A 346 5.71 -19.37 3.18
CA THR A 346 5.42 -19.72 1.78
C THR A 346 5.25 -18.37 1.07
N PRO A 347 5.98 -18.07 -0.03
CA PRO A 347 5.46 -17.08 -0.96
C PRO A 347 3.97 -17.44 -1.07
N PRO A 348 3.00 -16.52 -0.93
CA PRO A 348 1.67 -16.86 -1.43
C PRO A 348 1.95 -17.42 -2.83
N PRO A 349 1.67 -18.72 -3.05
CA PRO A 349 2.36 -19.53 -4.06
C PRO A 349 2.35 -18.70 -5.30
N SER A 350 3.51 -18.23 -5.81
CA SER A 350 3.60 -17.06 -6.72
C SER A 350 2.32 -16.96 -7.51
N SER A 351 1.32 -16.17 -7.08
CA SER A 351 -0.09 -16.55 -7.38
C SER A 351 -0.13 -16.96 -8.82
N ASP A 352 -0.38 -18.26 -9.09
CA ASP A 352 -0.32 -18.84 -10.44
C ASP A 352 -1.52 -18.27 -11.20
N ARG A 353 -1.74 -16.96 -11.07
CA ARG A 353 -2.99 -16.22 -11.06
C ARG A 353 -2.72 -14.73 -10.82
N THR A 354 -2.88 -13.89 -11.83
CA THR A 354 -3.06 -12.45 -11.67
C THR A 354 -4.53 -12.11 -11.87
N VAL A 355 -5.07 -11.13 -11.14
CA VAL A 355 -6.40 -10.57 -11.39
C VAL A 355 -6.24 -9.12 -11.83
N LEU A 356 -6.66 -8.82 -13.05
CA LEU A 356 -6.62 -7.49 -13.64
C LEU A 356 -8.03 -6.90 -13.60
N SER A 357 -8.20 -5.72 -13.02
CA SER A 357 -9.44 -4.95 -13.17
C SER A 357 -9.46 -4.26 -14.53
N SER A 358 -10.66 -4.09 -15.10
CA SER A 358 -10.84 -3.33 -16.34
C SER A 358 -10.54 -1.85 -16.12
N THR A 359 -10.23 -1.16 -17.22
CA THR A 359 -9.78 0.23 -17.23
C THR A 359 -10.98 1.12 -17.54
N ASP A 360 -11.63 1.63 -16.49
CA ASP A 360 -12.89 2.40 -16.57
C ASP A 360 -12.89 3.51 -17.64
N ALA A 361 -11.78 4.25 -17.79
CA ALA A 361 -11.65 5.31 -18.81
C ALA A 361 -11.64 4.82 -20.27
N GLU A 362 -11.47 3.52 -20.48
CA GLU A 362 -11.41 2.83 -21.77
C GLU A 362 -12.54 1.79 -21.92
N ASP A 363 -13.42 1.68 -20.91
CA ASP A 363 -14.57 0.79 -20.92
C ASP A 363 -15.80 1.54 -21.46
N GLY A 364 -16.82 0.78 -21.85
CA GLY A 364 -18.08 1.36 -22.31
C GLY A 364 -18.94 0.34 -23.04
N TYR A 365 -19.98 0.82 -23.73
CA TYR A 365 -20.75 -0.03 -24.62
C TYR A 365 -21.16 0.71 -25.89
N VAL A 366 -21.25 -0.03 -26.99
CA VAL A 366 -21.76 0.46 -28.27
C VAL A 366 -23.12 -0.14 -28.55
N LYS A 367 -23.95 0.58 -29.31
CA LYS A 367 -25.28 0.16 -29.70
C LYS A 367 -25.59 0.45 -31.15
N ALA A 368 -26.26 -0.47 -31.83
CA ALA A 368 -26.68 -0.32 -33.22
C ALA A 368 -28.01 -1.04 -33.48
N ALA A 369 -28.62 -0.81 -34.65
CA ALA A 369 -29.67 -1.68 -35.14
C ALA A 369 -29.15 -3.11 -35.38
N ALA A 370 -30.04 -4.09 -35.50
CA ALA A 370 -29.65 -5.50 -35.64
C ALA A 370 -28.83 -5.79 -36.92
N ASP A 371 -29.01 -4.98 -37.97
CA ASP A 371 -28.20 -5.00 -39.20
C ASP A 371 -26.86 -4.24 -39.07
N GLY A 372 -26.60 -3.66 -37.90
CA GLY A 372 -25.41 -2.86 -37.58
C GLY A 372 -25.49 -1.40 -37.99
N SER A 373 -26.60 -0.94 -38.58
CA SER A 373 -26.77 0.46 -38.95
C SER A 373 -26.94 1.38 -37.73
N GLY A 374 -26.48 2.62 -37.86
CA GLY A 374 -26.64 3.64 -36.83
C GLY A 374 -25.90 3.31 -35.52
N ALA A 375 -24.72 2.70 -35.62
CA ALA A 375 -23.84 2.45 -34.48
C ALA A 375 -23.52 3.77 -33.75
N ALA A 376 -23.57 3.72 -32.42
CA ALA A 376 -23.29 4.84 -31.54
C ALA A 376 -22.77 4.33 -30.20
N VAL A 377 -22.06 5.19 -29.46
CA VAL A 377 -21.69 4.91 -28.07
C VAL A 377 -22.95 4.99 -27.18
N GLY A 378 -23.02 4.11 -26.21
CA GLY A 378 -24.02 4.10 -25.16
C GLY A 378 -23.93 5.34 -24.27
N THR A 379 -25.05 5.71 -23.64
CA THR A 379 -25.13 6.94 -22.84
C THR A 379 -25.65 6.70 -21.43
N LEU A 380 -25.89 5.44 -21.05
CA LEU A 380 -26.44 5.07 -19.74
C LEU A 380 -25.39 4.44 -18.82
N GLU A 381 -24.13 4.43 -19.22
CA GLU A 381 -23.04 3.85 -18.44
C GLU A 381 -22.97 4.45 -17.03
N ASP A 382 -22.92 5.78 -16.95
CA ASP A 382 -22.93 6.51 -15.69
C ASP A 382 -24.17 6.25 -14.83
N LEU A 383 -25.29 5.81 -15.40
CA LEU A 383 -26.55 5.64 -14.68
C LEU A 383 -26.87 4.19 -14.33
N SER A 384 -26.45 3.25 -15.16
CA SER A 384 -26.90 1.86 -15.13
C SER A 384 -25.79 0.85 -15.36
N GLY A 385 -24.63 1.28 -15.86
CA GLY A 385 -23.48 0.45 -16.19
C GLY A 385 -23.43 0.02 -17.66
N LEU A 386 -22.67 -1.04 -17.96
CA LEU A 386 -22.37 -1.45 -19.33
C LEU A 386 -23.50 -2.33 -19.88
N ALA A 387 -24.12 -1.93 -21.00
CA ALA A 387 -25.31 -2.61 -21.51
C ALA A 387 -24.99 -3.79 -22.46
N LEU A 388 -25.75 -4.88 -22.31
CA LEU A 388 -25.71 -6.06 -23.17
C LEU A 388 -27.12 -6.47 -23.59
N GLY A 389 -27.29 -6.91 -24.84
CA GLY A 389 -28.60 -7.35 -25.36
C GLY A 389 -29.39 -6.20 -25.98
N ARG A 390 -30.70 -6.38 -26.19
CA ARG A 390 -31.54 -5.40 -26.91
C ARG A 390 -32.31 -4.51 -25.96
N GLY A 391 -32.04 -3.20 -26.04
CA GLY A 391 -32.67 -2.17 -25.22
C GLY A 391 -34.10 -1.84 -25.67
N THR A 392 -34.77 -1.00 -24.88
CA THR A 392 -36.11 -0.47 -25.20
C THR A 392 -36.11 0.49 -26.39
N ASP A 393 -34.96 1.07 -26.72
CA ASP A 393 -34.74 1.87 -27.94
C ASP A 393 -34.64 1.01 -29.21
N GLY A 394 -34.77 -0.32 -29.07
CA GLY A 394 -34.73 -1.28 -30.16
C GLY A 394 -33.33 -1.59 -30.67
N LYS A 395 -32.28 -0.95 -30.13
CA LYS A 395 -30.89 -1.20 -30.48
C LYS A 395 -30.31 -2.37 -29.68
N VAL A 396 -29.37 -3.07 -30.30
CA VAL A 396 -28.59 -4.15 -29.68
C VAL A 396 -27.31 -3.54 -29.12
N ASN A 397 -26.94 -3.90 -27.90
CA ASN A 397 -25.81 -3.38 -27.16
C ASN A 397 -24.69 -4.43 -27.07
N ARG A 398 -23.44 -3.96 -27.18
CA ARG A 398 -22.21 -4.72 -26.97
C ARG A 398 -21.30 -3.94 -26.03
N THR A 399 -20.83 -4.58 -24.97
CA THR A 399 -19.89 -3.98 -24.01
C THR A 399 -18.47 -4.13 -24.52
N VAL A 400 -17.63 -3.12 -24.34
CA VAL A 400 -16.19 -3.16 -24.56
C VAL A 400 -15.51 -2.91 -23.21
N VAL A 401 -14.57 -3.77 -22.83
CA VAL A 401 -13.76 -3.63 -21.62
C VAL A 401 -12.29 -3.82 -21.91
N SER A 402 -11.44 -3.06 -21.23
CA SER A 402 -10.03 -2.88 -21.53
C SER A 402 -9.15 -3.31 -20.37
N PHE A 403 -8.15 -4.16 -20.60
CA PHE A 403 -7.20 -4.60 -19.57
C PHE A 403 -5.76 -4.32 -19.99
N ASP A 404 -4.97 -3.77 -19.09
CA ASP A 404 -3.51 -3.69 -19.21
C ASP A 404 -2.89 -5.07 -18.98
N THR A 405 -2.87 -5.88 -20.04
CA THR A 405 -2.35 -7.25 -20.01
C THR A 405 -0.82 -7.33 -20.01
N SER A 406 -0.12 -6.18 -20.07
CA SER A 406 1.33 -6.12 -19.83
C SER A 406 1.70 -6.47 -18.39
N ARG A 407 0.74 -6.38 -17.46
CA ARG A 407 0.89 -6.72 -16.05
C ARG A 407 0.93 -8.22 -15.77
N ILE A 408 0.64 -9.07 -16.77
CA ILE A 408 0.76 -10.51 -16.59
C ILE A 408 2.26 -10.87 -16.65
N PRO A 409 2.83 -11.60 -15.68
CA PRO A 409 4.26 -11.85 -15.61
C PRO A 409 4.87 -12.41 -16.90
N ALA A 410 6.00 -11.82 -17.32
CA ALA A 410 6.77 -12.28 -18.47
C ALA A 410 7.43 -13.65 -18.19
N GLY A 411 7.62 -14.45 -19.24
CA GLY A 411 8.29 -15.75 -19.13
C GLY A 411 7.46 -16.88 -18.51
N ARG A 412 6.19 -16.62 -18.17
CA ARG A 412 5.24 -17.61 -17.64
C ARG A 412 4.24 -18.06 -18.71
N GLU A 413 3.95 -19.36 -18.75
CA GLU A 413 2.92 -19.91 -19.64
C GLU A 413 1.54 -19.71 -19.00
N ILE A 414 0.57 -19.15 -19.72
CA ILE A 414 -0.80 -19.07 -19.21
C ILE A 414 -1.41 -20.47 -19.22
N ALA A 415 -1.84 -20.94 -18.06
CA ALA A 415 -2.57 -22.17 -17.89
C ALA A 415 -4.05 -22.00 -18.25
N ARG A 416 -4.68 -20.90 -17.80
CA ARG A 416 -6.06 -20.53 -18.15
C ARG A 416 -6.31 -19.05 -17.86
N ALA A 417 -7.32 -18.48 -18.50
CA ALA A 417 -7.75 -17.11 -18.23
C ALA A 417 -9.26 -16.99 -18.40
N TRP A 418 -9.93 -16.16 -17.61
CA TRP A 418 -11.39 -15.96 -17.71
C TRP A 418 -11.80 -14.57 -17.21
N LEU A 419 -12.97 -14.11 -17.67
CA LEU A 419 -13.58 -12.87 -17.21
C LEU A 419 -14.57 -13.13 -16.06
N THR A 420 -14.67 -12.19 -15.12
CA THR A 420 -15.78 -12.14 -14.15
C THR A 420 -16.56 -10.86 -14.36
N VAL A 421 -17.87 -11.00 -14.56
CA VAL A 421 -18.83 -9.89 -14.73
C VAL A 421 -19.85 -9.92 -13.60
N THR A 422 -20.28 -8.75 -13.13
CA THR A 422 -21.33 -8.63 -12.12
C THR A 422 -22.55 -7.97 -12.73
N ARG A 423 -23.73 -8.59 -12.63
CA ARG A 423 -24.97 -8.01 -13.13
C ARG A 423 -25.54 -7.02 -12.11
N SER A 424 -25.90 -5.81 -12.56
CA SER A 424 -26.61 -4.82 -11.74
C SER A 424 -28.12 -4.93 -11.91
N SER A 425 -28.59 -4.89 -13.15
CA SER A 425 -30.01 -4.83 -13.50
C SER A 425 -30.25 -5.37 -14.90
N GLY A 426 -31.51 -5.41 -15.34
CA GLY A 426 -31.89 -5.85 -16.67
C GLY A 426 -33.38 -6.06 -16.80
N SER A 427 -33.85 -6.31 -18.02
CA SER A 427 -35.24 -6.62 -18.32
C SER A 427 -35.31 -7.71 -19.37
N GLY A 428 -36.27 -8.64 -19.23
CA GLY A 428 -36.34 -9.83 -20.07
C GLY A 428 -35.18 -10.79 -19.87
N ASP A 429 -35.10 -11.81 -20.74
CA ASP A 429 -34.03 -12.79 -20.75
C ASP A 429 -33.37 -12.85 -22.14
N PRO A 430 -32.19 -12.21 -22.32
CA PRO A 430 -31.49 -12.22 -23.60
C PRO A 430 -30.88 -13.59 -23.95
N TRP A 431 -30.72 -14.52 -23.00
CA TRP A 431 -30.28 -15.90 -23.29
C TRP A 431 -31.44 -16.76 -23.83
N ALA A 432 -32.68 -16.44 -23.48
CA ALA A 432 -33.88 -17.10 -24.00
C ALA A 432 -34.44 -16.47 -25.29
N SER A 433 -33.85 -15.38 -25.79
CA SER A 433 -34.30 -14.68 -27.00
C SER A 433 -33.15 -14.47 -28.00
N PRO A 434 -33.12 -15.23 -29.11
CA PRO A 434 -33.87 -16.47 -29.35
C PRO A 434 -33.48 -17.60 -28.36
N ALA A 435 -34.25 -18.68 -28.31
CA ALA A 435 -33.95 -19.79 -27.40
C ALA A 435 -32.54 -20.34 -27.65
N GLY A 436 -31.73 -20.46 -26.58
CA GLY A 436 -30.36 -20.92 -26.67
C GLY A 436 -29.35 -19.86 -27.14
N ASN A 437 -29.68 -18.57 -27.01
CA ASN A 437 -28.75 -17.48 -27.28
C ASN A 437 -27.56 -17.53 -26.31
N ARG A 438 -26.42 -16.99 -26.74
CA ARG A 438 -25.14 -17.11 -26.04
C ARG A 438 -24.50 -15.74 -25.90
N LEU A 439 -24.05 -15.39 -24.70
CA LEU A 439 -23.21 -14.23 -24.49
C LEU A 439 -21.76 -14.61 -24.81
N LEU A 440 -21.24 -14.07 -25.91
CA LEU A 440 -19.90 -14.36 -26.40
C LEU A 440 -18.93 -13.27 -25.97
N VAL A 441 -17.66 -13.66 -25.85
CA VAL A 441 -16.54 -12.78 -25.52
C VAL A 441 -15.58 -12.78 -26.70
N ASP A 442 -15.54 -11.68 -27.44
CA ASP A 442 -14.51 -11.43 -28.45
C ASP A 442 -13.25 -10.88 -27.79
N VAL A 443 -12.07 -11.20 -28.32
CA VAL A 443 -10.76 -10.72 -27.85
C VAL A 443 -10.05 -9.95 -28.95
N ARG A 444 -9.45 -8.81 -28.60
CA ARG A 444 -8.66 -7.97 -29.48
C ARG A 444 -7.28 -7.72 -28.88
N THR A 445 -6.25 -8.05 -29.65
CA THR A 445 -4.86 -7.70 -29.33
C THR A 445 -4.70 -6.20 -29.56
N GLY A 446 -4.56 -5.42 -28.50
CA GLY A 446 -4.74 -3.97 -28.57
C GLY A 446 -6.20 -3.56 -28.46
N CYS A 447 -6.59 -2.53 -29.20
CA CYS A 447 -7.91 -1.93 -29.16
C CYS A 447 -8.69 -2.23 -30.47
N PHE A 448 -10.03 -2.28 -30.40
CA PHE A 448 -10.90 -2.60 -31.54
C PHE A 448 -10.83 -1.49 -32.60
N GLY A 449 -10.93 -0.23 -32.18
CA GLY A 449 -10.51 0.97 -32.90
C GLY A 449 -9.50 1.76 -32.07
N GLY A 450 -9.88 2.96 -31.65
CA GLY A 450 -9.26 3.65 -30.51
C GLY A 450 -9.43 2.87 -29.20
N CYS A 451 -8.66 3.21 -28.18
CA CYS A 451 -8.82 2.58 -26.86
C CYS A 451 -9.97 3.19 -26.04
N ALA A 452 -10.34 4.44 -26.33
CA ALA A 452 -11.63 4.97 -25.89
C ALA A 452 -12.75 4.41 -26.77
N VAL A 453 -13.87 4.01 -26.16
CA VAL A 453 -15.00 3.42 -26.87
C VAL A 453 -15.59 4.40 -27.89
N GLU A 454 -15.74 3.94 -29.13
CA GLU A 454 -16.23 4.72 -30.25
C GLU A 454 -17.25 3.94 -31.10
N PRO A 455 -18.09 4.60 -31.90
CA PRO A 455 -19.12 3.92 -32.69
C PRO A 455 -18.59 2.82 -33.63
N ALA A 456 -17.35 2.98 -34.11
CA ALA A 456 -16.69 2.02 -34.99
C ALA A 456 -16.39 0.67 -34.31
N ASP A 457 -16.31 0.62 -32.97
CA ASP A 457 -16.09 -0.62 -32.22
C ASP A 457 -17.22 -1.64 -32.40
N TRP A 458 -18.38 -1.20 -32.89
CA TRP A 458 -19.48 -2.10 -33.24
C TRP A 458 -19.06 -3.15 -34.28
N SER A 459 -18.41 -2.72 -35.36
CA SER A 459 -18.05 -3.55 -36.51
C SER A 459 -16.55 -3.86 -36.58
N ALA A 460 -15.74 -3.24 -35.72
CA ALA A 460 -14.32 -3.50 -35.63
C ALA A 460 -14.01 -5.01 -35.48
N PRO A 461 -13.07 -5.56 -36.25
CA PRO A 461 -12.78 -6.99 -36.22
C PRO A 461 -12.07 -7.40 -34.93
N ALA A 462 -12.50 -8.50 -34.31
CA ALA A 462 -11.77 -9.12 -33.21
C ALA A 462 -10.50 -9.81 -33.73
N SER A 463 -9.48 -9.95 -32.87
CA SER A 463 -8.39 -10.91 -33.13
C SER A 463 -8.91 -12.34 -33.03
N VAL A 464 -9.77 -12.59 -32.04
CA VAL A 464 -10.44 -13.88 -31.82
C VAL A 464 -11.91 -13.61 -31.50
N ALA A 465 -12.81 -13.99 -32.39
CA ALA A 465 -14.25 -13.86 -32.15
C ALA A 465 -14.76 -15.04 -31.31
N GLY A 466 -15.57 -14.77 -30.29
CA GLY A 466 -16.13 -15.81 -29.42
C GLY A 466 -15.09 -16.66 -28.69
N GLY A 467 -13.98 -16.06 -28.28
CA GLY A 467 -12.89 -16.72 -27.54
C GLY A 467 -13.31 -17.28 -26.18
N ALA A 468 -14.44 -16.84 -25.63
CA ALA A 468 -15.13 -17.49 -24.51
C ALA A 468 -16.64 -17.23 -24.57
N ARG A 469 -17.36 -17.83 -23.62
CA ARG A 469 -18.80 -17.57 -23.40
C ARG A 469 -19.10 -17.37 -21.93
N ILE A 470 -20.17 -16.64 -21.64
CA ILE A 470 -20.72 -16.51 -20.29
C ILE A 470 -22.12 -17.16 -20.29
N ASP A 471 -22.27 -18.17 -19.44
CA ASP A 471 -23.54 -18.89 -19.30
C ASP A 471 -24.60 -17.99 -18.61
N ALA A 472 -25.88 -18.35 -18.76
CA ALA A 472 -26.98 -17.53 -18.28
C ALA A 472 -26.95 -17.36 -16.75
N PHE A 473 -27.17 -16.13 -16.27
CA PHE A 473 -27.22 -15.81 -14.85
C PHE A 473 -28.22 -14.67 -14.58
N SER A 474 -28.96 -14.79 -13.48
CA SER A 474 -30.08 -13.90 -13.14
C SER A 474 -29.70 -12.77 -12.18
N SER A 475 -28.67 -12.95 -11.36
CA SER A 475 -28.15 -11.96 -10.40
C SER A 475 -26.70 -12.26 -10.01
N GLY A 476 -26.05 -11.31 -9.34
CA GLY A 476 -24.70 -11.49 -8.83
C GLY A 476 -23.62 -11.54 -9.92
N SER A 477 -22.53 -12.24 -9.65
CA SER A 477 -21.40 -12.37 -10.56
C SER A 477 -21.43 -13.70 -11.31
N ALA A 478 -21.00 -13.67 -12.56
CA ALA A 478 -20.75 -14.85 -13.39
C ALA A 478 -19.33 -14.80 -13.94
N VAL A 479 -18.75 -15.99 -14.11
CA VAL A 479 -17.46 -16.16 -14.79
C VAL A 479 -17.69 -16.64 -16.21
N SER A 480 -16.84 -16.23 -17.15
CA SER A 480 -16.79 -16.86 -18.46
C SER A 480 -16.24 -18.28 -18.35
N ALA A 481 -16.51 -19.10 -19.36
CA ALA A 481 -15.62 -20.22 -19.66
C ALA A 481 -14.18 -19.73 -19.83
N ASP A 482 -13.22 -20.62 -19.66
CA ASP A 482 -11.82 -20.30 -19.95
C ASP A 482 -11.69 -19.78 -21.39
N LEU A 483 -10.87 -18.75 -21.57
CA LEU A 483 -10.46 -18.26 -22.88
C LEU A 483 -9.87 -19.42 -23.67
N SER A 484 -10.25 -19.53 -24.94
CA SER A 484 -9.67 -20.50 -25.86
C SER A 484 -8.16 -20.30 -25.99
N ALA A 485 -7.45 -21.32 -26.46
CA ALA A 485 -6.00 -21.24 -26.65
C ALA A 485 -5.61 -20.07 -27.58
N GLU A 486 -6.41 -19.81 -28.62
CA GLU A 486 -6.23 -18.69 -29.53
C GLU A 486 -6.45 -17.34 -28.82
N ALA A 487 -7.49 -17.24 -27.99
CA ALA A 487 -7.78 -16.05 -27.21
C ALA A 487 -6.67 -15.74 -26.18
N VAL A 488 -6.13 -16.77 -25.53
CA VAL A 488 -4.96 -16.66 -24.64
C VAL A 488 -3.73 -16.18 -25.41
N ALA A 489 -3.49 -16.73 -26.60
CA ALA A 489 -2.38 -16.31 -27.47
C ALA A 489 -2.53 -14.87 -28.00
N ALA A 490 -3.77 -14.38 -28.11
CA ALA A 490 -4.08 -13.03 -28.56
C ALA A 490 -3.94 -11.95 -27.45
N LEU A 491 -3.70 -12.34 -26.19
CA LEU A 491 -3.46 -11.36 -25.11
C LEU A 491 -2.17 -10.58 -25.38
N ASN A 492 -2.28 -9.26 -25.45
CA ASN A 492 -1.16 -8.36 -25.69
C ASN A 492 -0.30 -8.23 -24.43
N ARG A 493 0.68 -9.12 -24.27
CA ARG A 493 1.64 -9.10 -23.13
C ARG A 493 2.53 -7.84 -23.07
N GLY A 494 2.44 -6.95 -24.05
CA GLY A 494 3.16 -5.68 -24.09
C GLY A 494 2.27 -4.45 -23.90
N GLY A 495 0.96 -4.61 -23.68
CA GLY A 495 0.04 -3.47 -23.51
C GLY A 495 -1.42 -3.88 -23.31
N THR A 496 -2.34 -3.07 -23.83
CA THR A 496 -3.78 -3.28 -23.67
C THR A 496 -4.30 -4.45 -24.49
N THR A 497 -5.25 -5.20 -23.92
CA THR A 497 -6.15 -6.13 -24.62
C THR A 497 -7.58 -5.71 -24.35
N GLN A 498 -8.38 -5.52 -25.40
CA GLN A 498 -9.81 -5.28 -25.27
C GLN A 498 -10.63 -6.55 -25.47
N PHE A 499 -11.72 -6.63 -24.72
CA PHE A 499 -12.73 -7.67 -24.86
C PHE A 499 -14.06 -7.03 -25.23
N ARG A 500 -14.77 -7.61 -26.21
CA ARG A 500 -16.11 -7.17 -26.57
C ARG A 500 -17.11 -8.26 -26.25
N LEU A 501 -18.04 -7.97 -25.35
CA LEU A 501 -19.09 -8.87 -24.93
C LEU A 501 -20.36 -8.57 -25.74
N GLY A 502 -20.98 -9.61 -26.29
CA GLY A 502 -22.20 -9.46 -27.07
C GLY A 502 -22.95 -10.77 -27.22
N PHE A 503 -24.29 -10.67 -27.30
CA PHE A 503 -25.10 -11.83 -27.62
C PHE A 503 -24.89 -12.25 -29.08
N ALA A 504 -24.75 -13.56 -29.30
CA ALA A 504 -24.52 -14.15 -30.62
C ALA A 504 -25.63 -13.79 -31.62
N SER A 505 -26.87 -13.72 -31.12
CA SER A 505 -28.04 -13.26 -31.89
C SER A 505 -28.68 -12.06 -31.21
N ALA A 506 -29.20 -11.14 -32.00
CA ALA A 506 -30.03 -10.03 -31.50
C ALA A 506 -31.32 -10.60 -30.87
N PRO A 507 -31.66 -10.23 -29.62
CA PRO A 507 -32.96 -10.57 -29.07
C PRO A 507 -34.12 -10.03 -29.91
N ALA A 508 -35.20 -10.80 -30.02
CA ALA A 508 -36.35 -10.45 -30.86
C ALA A 508 -37.18 -9.29 -30.28
N GLY A 509 -37.13 -9.12 -28.96
CA GLY A 509 -37.80 -8.06 -28.20
C GLY A 509 -36.84 -7.34 -27.26
N THR A 510 -37.37 -6.51 -26.35
CA THR A 510 -36.57 -5.93 -25.27
C THR A 510 -36.09 -7.05 -24.35
N ALA A 511 -34.79 -7.31 -24.36
CA ALA A 511 -34.16 -8.28 -23.48
C ALA A 511 -32.69 -7.89 -23.31
N TYR A 512 -32.33 -7.39 -22.13
CA TYR A 512 -31.00 -6.84 -21.85
C TYR A 512 -30.62 -7.00 -20.39
N LEU A 513 -29.32 -6.86 -20.13
CA LEU A 513 -28.78 -6.68 -18.80
C LEU A 513 -27.76 -5.54 -18.79
N PHE A 514 -27.50 -5.02 -17.60
CA PHE A 514 -26.39 -4.14 -17.32
C PHE A 514 -25.35 -4.84 -16.46
N VAL A 515 -24.09 -4.70 -16.84
CA VAL A 515 -22.93 -5.02 -16.00
C VAL A 515 -22.70 -3.86 -15.03
N ASN A 516 -22.44 -4.18 -13.77
CA ASN A 516 -22.33 -3.23 -12.68
C ASN A 516 -21.15 -2.27 -12.88
N ARG A 517 -21.39 -0.97 -12.78
CA ARG A 517 -20.35 0.07 -12.85
C ARG A 517 -19.48 0.12 -11.59
N ASP A 518 -20.06 -0.19 -10.43
CA ASP A 518 -19.39 -0.05 -9.14
C ASP A 518 -18.53 -1.29 -8.82
N THR A 519 -18.60 -2.32 -9.67
CA THR A 519 -17.81 -3.56 -9.57
C THR A 519 -17.15 -3.80 -10.93
N PRO A 520 -15.86 -3.47 -11.09
CA PRO A 520 -15.19 -3.57 -12.38
C PRO A 520 -15.19 -5.01 -12.88
N VAL A 521 -15.25 -5.17 -14.20
CA VAL A 521 -15.01 -6.48 -14.82
C VAL A 521 -13.57 -6.87 -14.51
N THR A 522 -13.35 -8.14 -14.16
CA THR A 522 -11.99 -8.62 -13.90
C THR A 522 -11.59 -9.70 -14.89
N LEU A 523 -10.33 -9.65 -15.32
CA LEU A 523 -9.66 -10.71 -16.06
C LEU A 523 -8.75 -11.45 -15.09
N THR A 524 -9.07 -12.70 -14.80
CA THR A 524 -8.20 -13.58 -14.02
C THR A 524 -7.35 -14.42 -14.96
N VAL A 525 -6.05 -14.46 -14.73
CA VAL A 525 -5.08 -15.16 -15.59
C VAL A 525 -4.21 -16.05 -14.74
N GLU A 526 -4.40 -17.36 -14.84
CA GLU A 526 -3.55 -18.35 -14.21
C GLU A 526 -2.37 -18.77 -15.08
N TYR A 527 -1.22 -19.02 -14.47
CA TYR A 527 0.03 -19.32 -15.17
C TYR A 527 0.91 -20.29 -14.39
N ARG A 528 1.81 -20.97 -15.11
CA ARG A 528 2.78 -21.94 -14.55
C ARG A 528 4.21 -21.60 -14.96
#